data_AF-A0AAW7XCB0-F1
#
_entry.id   AF-A0AAW7XCB0-F1
#
_cell.length_a   1.000
_cell.length_b   1.000
_cell.length_c   1.000
_cell.angle_alpha   90.00
_cell.angle_beta   90.00
_cell.angle_gamma   90.00
#
_symmetry.space_group_name_H-M   'P 1'
#
loop_
_entity.id
_entity.type
_entity.pdbx_description
1 polymer ?
#
loop_
_entity_poly.entity_id
_entity_poly.type
_entity_poly.pdbx_seq_one_letter_code
_entity_poly.pdbx_strand_id
1 'polypeptide(L)' 'MADVKTISGAFTGAYAIHPFTGEKIQIWIGDYVLASYGTGAVMAVPCGDQRDYDFAKHFGIEIKNIFEGVDISEG' A
#
# COMPACT_ATOMS: atom_id res chain seq x y z
N MET A 1 18.48 6.91 -9.18
CA MET A 1 17.28 6.37 -9.86
C MET A 1 16.74 5.30 -8.96
N ALA A 2 15.52 5.44 -8.43
CA ALA A 2 14.86 4.31 -7.78
C ALA A 2 14.66 3.24 -8.86
N ASP A 3 15.24 2.06 -8.68
CA ASP A 3 15.04 0.94 -9.60
C ASP A 3 13.61 0.43 -9.38
N VAL A 4 12.64 0.98 -10.13
CA VAL A 4 11.19 0.73 -9.96
C VAL A 4 10.81 -0.74 -10.21
N LYS A 5 11.76 -1.59 -10.66
CA LYS A 5 11.52 -3.00 -10.94
C LYS A 5 11.62 -3.92 -9.72
N THR A 6 12.21 -3.50 -8.62
CA THR A 6 12.34 -4.34 -7.43
C THR A 6 11.49 -3.77 -6.31
N ILE A 7 10.48 -4.53 -5.91
CA ILE A 7 9.63 -4.20 -4.77
C ILE A 7 10.44 -4.44 -3.50
N SER A 8 10.63 -3.39 -2.72
CA SER A 8 11.34 -3.39 -1.46
C SER A 8 10.60 -2.54 -0.44
N GLY A 9 10.68 -2.95 0.81
CA GLY A 9 10.01 -2.27 1.90
C GLY A 9 10.15 -3.02 3.21
N ALA A 10 9.76 -2.36 4.30
CA ALA A 10 9.78 -2.95 5.63
C ALA A 10 8.59 -2.47 6.45
N PHE A 11 8.05 -3.39 7.26
CA PHE A 11 7.06 -3.03 8.26
C PHE A 11 7.73 -2.25 9.39
N THR A 12 7.15 -1.11 9.76
CA THR A 12 7.73 -0.23 10.78
C THR A 12 7.46 -0.71 12.21
N GLY A 13 6.56 -1.68 12.41
CA GLY A 13 6.05 -2.06 13.73
C GLY A 13 4.94 -1.13 14.26
N ALA A 14 4.71 0.00 13.59
CA ALA A 14 3.72 0.99 13.97
C ALA A 14 2.41 0.83 13.20
N TYR A 15 1.34 1.36 13.78
CA TYR A 15 0.01 1.37 13.20
C TYR A 15 -0.56 2.79 13.20
N ALA A 16 -1.26 3.15 12.14
CA ALA A 16 -2.13 4.32 12.07
C ALA A 16 -3.58 3.92 12.33
N ILE A 17 -4.42 4.86 12.77
CA ILE A 17 -5.86 4.65 12.89
C ILE A 17 -6.54 5.16 11.62
N HIS A 18 -7.32 4.30 10.97
CA HIS A 18 -8.14 4.71 9.83
C HIS A 18 -9.21 5.70 10.32
N PRO A 19 -9.33 6.91 9.75
CA PRO A 19 -10.19 7.96 10.29
C PRO A 19 -11.68 7.62 10.25
N PHE A 20 -12.13 6.81 9.28
CA PHE A 20 -13.53 6.42 9.12
C PHE A 20 -13.92 5.12 9.82
N THR A 21 -13.14 4.04 9.65
CA THR A 21 -13.46 2.71 10.23
C THR A 21 -12.91 2.53 11.64
N GLY A 22 -11.95 3.36 12.08
CA GLY A 22 -11.26 3.19 13.36
C GLY A 22 -10.29 2.00 13.41
N GLU A 23 -10.12 1.27 12.30
CA GLU A 23 -9.23 0.11 12.23
C GLU A 23 -7.76 0.52 12.28
N LYS A 24 -6.91 -0.37 12.80
CA LYS A 24 -5.46 -0.20 12.80
C LYS A 24 -4.89 -0.60 11.43
N ILE A 25 -4.26 0.34 10.74
CA ILE A 25 -3.55 0.11 9.48
C ILE A 25 -2.05 0.03 9.75
N GLN A 26 -1.38 -0.97 9.21
CA GLN A 26 0.08 -1.10 9.31
C GLN A 26 0.78 0.05 8.57
N ILE A 27 1.83 0.61 9.17
CA ILE A 27 2.69 1.60 8.52
C ILE A 27 3.92 0.88 7.93
N TRP A 28 4.15 1.09 6.64
CA TRP A 28 5.25 0.51 5.88
C TRP A 28 6.16 1.61 5.33
N ILE A 29 7.45 1.30 5.23
CA ILE A 29 8.38 2.05 4.38
C ILE A 29 8.57 1.27 3.09
N GLY A 30 8.62 1.95 1.95
CA GLY A 30 8.87 1.35 0.65
C GLY A 30 9.55 2.34 -0.28
N ASP A 31 10.49 1.87 -1.09
CA ASP A 31 11.34 2.73 -1.92
C ASP A 31 10.56 3.44 -3.04
N TYR A 32 9.34 2.99 -3.33
CA TYR A 32 8.42 3.62 -4.28
C TYR A 32 7.74 4.89 -3.74
N VAL A 33 7.88 5.18 -2.44
CA VAL A 33 7.39 6.40 -1.80
C VAL A 33 8.55 7.38 -1.60
N LEU A 34 8.56 8.46 -2.38
CA LEU A 34 9.64 9.44 -2.34
C LEU A 34 9.41 10.46 -1.21
N ALA A 35 10.30 10.45 -0.21
CA ALA A 35 10.23 11.37 0.93
C ALA A 35 10.22 12.86 0.54
N SER A 36 10.83 13.22 -0.59
CA SER A 36 10.90 14.59 -1.10
C SER A 36 9.73 15.00 -2.01
N TYR A 37 8.73 14.12 -2.21
CA TYR A 37 7.59 14.37 -3.09
C TYR A 37 6.27 14.28 -2.33
N GLY A 38 5.40 15.28 -2.53
CA GLY A 38 4.16 15.40 -1.77
C GLY A 38 4.44 15.64 -0.28
N THR A 39 3.82 14.83 0.58
CA THR A 39 4.05 14.85 2.04
C THR A 39 5.10 13.84 2.49
N GLY A 40 5.70 13.08 1.57
CA GLY A 40 6.60 11.96 1.88
C GLY A 40 5.88 10.71 2.41
N ALA A 41 4.54 10.66 2.35
CA ALA A 41 3.73 9.51 2.73
C ALA A 41 2.55 9.36 1.76
N VAL A 42 2.16 8.11 1.47
CA VAL A 42 0.99 7.79 0.65
C VAL A 42 0.09 6.82 1.41
N MET A 43 -1.22 6.93 1.21
CA MET A 43 -2.15 5.89 1.64
C MET A 43 -2.19 4.81 0.57
N ALA A 44 -1.81 3.58 0.93
CA ALA A 44 -1.85 2.46 0.00
C ALA A 44 -3.30 1.99 -0.20
N VAL A 45 -3.78 1.94 -1.44
CA VAL A 45 -5.12 1.42 -1.81
C VAL A 45 -4.94 0.33 -2.87
N PRO A 46 -4.54 -0.90 -2.46
CA PRO A 46 -4.17 -1.97 -3.39
C PRO A 46 -5.28 -2.39 -4.36
N CYS A 47 -6.54 -2.18 -4.00
CA CYS A 47 -7.68 -2.46 -4.87
C CYS A 47 -7.76 -1.55 -6.11
N GLY A 48 -7.17 -0.35 -6.07
CA GLY A 48 -7.31 0.66 -7.12
C GLY A 48 -5.99 1.27 -7.63
N ASP A 49 -4.85 0.90 -7.06
CA ASP A 49 -3.52 1.31 -7.52
C ASP A 49 -2.62 0.08 -7.71
N GLN A 50 -2.12 -0.11 -8.93
CA GLN A 50 -1.26 -1.24 -9.31
C GLN A 50 0.01 -1.34 -8.46
N ARG A 51 0.62 -0.22 -8.08
CA ARG A 51 1.87 -0.24 -7.30
C ARG A 51 1.60 -0.73 -5.89
N ASP A 52 0.49 -0.31 -5.30
CA ASP A 52 0.05 -0.78 -4.00
C ASP A 52 -0.41 -2.24 -4.06
N TYR A 53 -1.03 -2.67 -5.17
CA TYR A 53 -1.38 -4.06 -5.45
C TYR A 53 -0.14 -4.96 -5.47
N ASP A 54 0.88 -4.57 -6.24
CA ASP A 54 2.12 -5.33 -6.36
C ASP A 54 2.87 -5.39 -5.02
N PHE A 55 2.91 -4.28 -4.28
CA PHE A 55 3.49 -4.24 -2.93
C PHE A 55 2.72 -5.15 -1.96
N ALA A 56 1.39 -5.08 -1.97
CA ALA A 56 0.55 -5.92 -1.12
C ALA A 56 0.69 -7.42 -1.44
N LYS A 57 0.72 -7.79 -2.73
CA LYS A 57 0.98 -9.16 -3.19
C LYS A 57 2.37 -9.66 -2.75
N HIS A 58 3.40 -8.82 -2.90
CA HIS A 58 4.77 -9.19 -2.55
C HIS A 58 4.94 -9.46 -1.05
N PHE A 59 4.34 -8.63 -0.19
CA PHE A 59 4.46 -8.74 1.27
C PHE A 59 3.32 -9.52 1.94
N GLY A 60 2.36 -10.04 1.17
CA GLY A 60 1.22 -10.81 1.69
C GLY A 60 0.24 -9.96 2.52
N ILE A 61 0.08 -8.68 2.18
CA ILE A 61 -0.85 -7.76 2.83
C ILE A 61 -2.27 -8.01 2.30
N GLU A 62 -3.27 -7.96 3.18
CA GLU A 62 -4.67 -8.14 2.81
C GLU A 62 -5.13 -7.05 1.82
N ILE A 63 -5.70 -7.47 0.69
CA ILE A 63 -6.28 -6.58 -0.31
C ILE A 63 -7.81 -6.61 -0.15
N LYS A 64 -8.36 -5.54 0.43
CA LYS A 64 -9.82 -5.37 0.59
C LYS A 64 -10.43 -4.82 -0.70
N ASN A 65 -11.43 -5.50 -1.25
CA ASN A 65 -12.18 -5.01 -2.40
C ASN A 65 -13.15 -3.91 -1.99
N ILE A 66 -13.07 -2.76 -2.64
CA ILE A 66 -13.95 -1.61 -2.42
C ILE A 66 -14.91 -1.35 -3.59
N PHE A 67 -14.81 -2.12 -4.67
CA PHE A 67 -15.68 -2.01 -5.84
C PHE A 67 -16.79 -3.06 -5.79
N GLU A 68 -18.02 -2.61 -5.97
CA GLU A 68 -19.18 -3.50 -6.02
C GLU A 68 -19.23 -4.23 -7.37
N GLY A 69 -19.28 -5.57 -7.34
CA GLY A 69 -19.41 -6.40 -8.55
C GLY A 69 -18.18 -6.50 -9.44
N VAL A 70 -17.02 -6.00 -9.00
CA VAL A 70 -15.74 -6.10 -9.73
C VAL A 70 -14.86 -7.14 -9.08
N ASP A 71 -14.33 -8.08 -9.87
CA ASP A 71 -13.29 -9.00 -9.40
C ASP A 71 -11.92 -8.32 -9.45
N ILE A 72 -11.19 -8.38 -8.34
CA ILE A 72 -9.86 -7.78 -8.16
C ILE A 72 -8.77 -8.84 -7.98
N SER A 73 -9.10 -10.11 -8.27
CA SER A 73 -8.19 -11.24 -8.17
C SER A 73 -6.96 -11.12 -9.07
N GLU A 74 -7.07 -10.36 -10.19
CA GLU A 74 -6.03 -10.21 -11.21
C GLU A 74 -5.25 -8.88 -11.20
N GLY A 75 -5.71 -7.85 -10.47
CA GLY A 75 -5.01 -6.56 -10.33
C GLY A 75 -5.23 -5.58 -11.47
#